data_AF-A0A6A4PUS8-F1
#
_entry.id   AF-A0A6A4PUS8-F1
#
_cell.length_a   1.000
_cell.length_b   1.000
_cell.length_c   1.000
_cell.angle_alpha   90.00
_cell.angle_beta   90.00
_cell.angle_gamma   90.00
#
_symmetry.space_group_name_H-M   'P 1'
#
loop_
_entity.id
_entity.type
_entity.pdbx_description
1 polymer ?
#
loop_
_entity_poly.entity_id
_entity_poly.type
_entity_poly.pdbx_seq_one_letter_code
_entity_poly.pdbx_strand_id
1 'polypeptide(L)' 'MLPATSFEQMIVFVSMDKVTKVAMSMHSCKALRSDGNQPFFFKNYWQIVGKDIWKMVYDVFCYGSND' A
#
# COMPACT_ATOMS: atom_id res chain seq x y z
N MET A 1 -15.07 19.79 -20.64
CA MET A 1 -14.39 18.54 -20.24
C MET A 1 -14.35 18.52 -18.72
N LEU A 2 -15.34 17.88 -18.08
CA LEU A 2 -15.41 17.82 -16.61
C LEU A 2 -14.27 16.93 -16.09
N PRO A 3 -13.58 17.30 -14.99
CA PRO A 3 -12.53 16.46 -14.42
C PRO A 3 -13.17 15.15 -13.96
N ALA A 4 -12.56 14.03 -14.34
CA ALA A 4 -12.94 12.71 -13.85
C ALA A 4 -13.09 12.77 -12.32
N THR A 5 -14.23 12.29 -11.83
CA THR A 5 -14.63 12.27 -10.42
C THR A 5 -13.47 11.81 -9.52
N SER A 6 -13.19 12.50 -8.40
CA SER A 6 -12.02 12.29 -7.52
C SER A 6 -11.69 10.82 -7.18
N PHE A 7 -12.68 9.93 -7.18
CA PHE A 7 -12.52 8.49 -7.01
C PHE A 7 -11.64 7.85 -8.09
N GLU A 8 -11.87 8.18 -9.36
CA GLU A 8 -11.10 7.67 -10.50
C GLU A 8 -9.64 8.15 -10.42
N GLN A 9 -9.41 9.38 -9.98
CA GLN A 9 -8.05 9.89 -9.75
C GLN A 9 -7.34 9.15 -8.61
N MET A 10 -8.08 8.75 -7.58
CA MET A 10 -7.53 8.07 -6.41
C MET A 10 -7.13 6.62 -6.72
N ILE A 11 -7.93 5.89 -7.50
CA ILE A 11 -7.61 4.52 -7.95
C ILE A 11 -6.41 4.52 -8.89
N VAL A 12 -6.35 5.47 -9.84
CA VAL A 12 -5.16 5.70 -10.69
C VAL A 12 -3.91 6.05 -9.85
N PHE A 13 -4.10 6.54 -8.62
CA PHE A 13 -3.02 6.84 -7.70
C PHE A 13 -2.47 5.62 -6.96
N VAL A 14 -3.24 4.55 -6.76
CA VAL A 14 -2.82 3.33 -6.02
C VAL A 14 -2.22 2.29 -6.98
N SER A 15 -1.14 2.64 -7.65
CA SER A 15 -0.39 1.69 -8.49
C SER A 15 0.55 0.82 -7.65
N MET A 16 0.82 -0.41 -8.12
CA MET A 16 1.79 -1.32 -7.50
C MET A 16 3.17 -0.67 -7.35
N ASP A 17 3.61 0.11 -8.34
CA ASP A 17 4.87 0.85 -8.30
C ASP A 17 4.90 1.87 -7.15
N LYS A 18 3.85 2.68 -7.00
CA LYS A 18 3.76 3.67 -5.91
C LYS A 18 3.71 3.00 -4.53
N VAL A 19 2.91 1.96 -4.38
CA VAL A 19 2.80 1.21 -3.13
C VAL A 19 4.15 0.57 -2.77
N THR A 20 4.82 -0.04 -3.75
CA THR A 20 6.18 -0.58 -3.58
C THR A 20 7.17 0.50 -3.17
N LYS A 21 7.19 1.63 -3.86
CA LYS A 21 8.09 2.76 -3.56
C LYS A 21 7.88 3.29 -2.16
N VAL A 22 6.63 3.44 -1.72
CA VAL A 22 6.29 3.85 -0.36
C VAL A 22 6.76 2.81 0.65
N ALA A 23 6.42 1.53 0.47
CA ALA A 23 6.82 0.44 1.37
C ALA A 23 8.35 0.35 1.53
N MET A 24 9.10 0.49 0.42
CA MET A 24 10.56 0.45 0.41
C MET A 24 11.20 1.71 1.01
N SER A 25 10.54 2.87 0.90
CA SER A 25 11.01 4.14 1.47
C SER A 25 10.86 4.22 2.99
N MET A 26 10.06 3.36 3.62
CA MET A 26 9.88 3.37 5.07
C MET A 26 11.21 3.06 5.77
N HIS A 27 11.59 3.88 6.75
CA HIS A 27 12.76 3.59 7.59
C HIS A 27 12.60 2.24 8.28
N SER A 28 13.61 1.38 8.13
CA SER A 28 13.58 -0.01 8.63
C SER A 28 13.37 -0.11 10.14
N CYS A 29 13.67 0.96 10.88
CA CYS A 29 13.64 1.04 12.34
C CYS A 29 12.59 2.05 12.85
N LYS A 30 11.42 2.17 12.22
CA LYS A 30 10.28 2.80 12.89
C LYS A 30 9.86 1.90 14.06
N ALA A 31 9.85 2.45 15.27
CA ALA A 31 9.48 1.73 16.49
C ALA A 31 8.17 0.95 16.30
N LEU A 32 8.20 -0.35 16.63
CA LEU A 32 7.01 -1.19 16.67
C LEU A 32 5.96 -0.50 17.55
N ARG A 33 4.81 -0.12 17.00
CA ARG A 33 3.60 -0.17 17.83
C ARG A 33 3.38 -1.63 18.22
N SER A 34 2.69 -1.87 19.33
CA SER A 34 2.50 -3.17 19.99
C SER A 34 2.14 -4.36 19.06
N ASP A 35 1.69 -4.09 17.84
CA ASP A 35 1.22 -5.06 16.84
C ASP A 35 2.30 -5.54 15.84
N GLY A 36 3.54 -5.08 15.99
CA GLY A 36 4.76 -5.76 15.54
C GLY A 36 4.83 -6.35 14.13
N ASN A 37 5.05 -5.50 13.12
CA ASN A 37 5.74 -5.88 11.89
C ASN A 37 6.74 -4.79 11.50
N GLN A 38 8.04 -5.12 11.53
CA GLN A 38 9.08 -4.16 11.13
C GLN A 38 9.02 -3.91 9.62
N PRO A 39 9.25 -2.68 9.17
CA PRO A 39 9.39 -2.38 7.74
C PRO A 39 10.48 -3.22 7.03
N PHE A 40 11.44 -3.79 7.79
CA PHE A 40 12.39 -4.80 7.31
C PHE A 40 11.71 -6.04 6.68
N PHE A 41 10.61 -6.52 7.27
CA PHE A 41 9.89 -7.69 6.77
C PHE A 41 9.36 -7.43 5.35
N PHE A 42 8.73 -6.28 5.14
CA PHE A 42 8.21 -5.91 3.82
C PHE A 42 9.32 -5.76 2.78
N LYS A 43 10.52 -5.30 3.17
CA LYS A 43 11.66 -5.18 2.25
C LYS A 43 12.18 -6.55 1.78
N ASN A 44 12.28 -7.52 2.67
CA ASN A 44 12.85 -8.83 2.32
C ASN A 44 11.85 -9.77 1.65
N TYR A 45 10.58 -9.68 2.03
CA TYR A 45 9.54 -10.60 1.57
C TYR A 45 8.58 -9.96 0.58
N TRP A 46 8.86 -8.76 0.04
CA TRP A 46 7.99 -8.07 -0.92
C TRP A 46 7.60 -8.92 -2.13
N GLN A 47 8.51 -9.76 -2.61
CA GLN A 47 8.25 -10.67 -3.73
C GLN A 47 7.15 -11.70 -3.41
N ILE A 48 6.95 -11.99 -2.12
CA ILE A 48 5.96 -12.95 -1.63
C ILE A 48 4.68 -12.22 -1.21
N VAL A 49 4.78 -11.14 -0.43
CA VAL A 49 3.61 -10.47 0.19
C VAL A 49 3.14 -9.20 -0.52
N GLY A 50 3.93 -8.65 -1.45
CA GLY A 50 3.70 -7.32 -2.01
C GLY A 50 2.42 -7.22 -2.82
N LYS A 51 2.05 -8.29 -3.53
CA LYS A 51 0.80 -8.34 -4.31
C LYS A 51 -0.42 -8.30 -3.39
N ASP A 52 -0.40 -9.04 -2.30
CA ASP A 52 -1.50 -9.10 -1.34
C ASP A 52 -1.65 -7.77 -0.59
N ILE A 53 -0.53 -7.14 -0.22
CA ILE A 53 -0.52 -5.81 0.40
C ILE A 53 -1.07 -4.75 -0.58
N TRP A 54 -0.62 -4.76 -1.83
CA TRP A 54 -1.17 -3.83 -2.83
C TRP A 54 -2.66 -4.05 -3.03
N LYS A 55 -3.11 -5.30 -3.12
CA LYS A 55 -4.53 -5.64 -3.27
C LYS A 55 -5.35 -5.14 -2.07
N MET A 56 -4.88 -5.35 -0.85
CA MET A 56 -5.53 -4.82 0.35
C MET A 56 -5.64 -3.29 0.32
N VAL A 57 -4.55 -2.58 -0.03
CA VAL A 57 -4.58 -1.12 -0.13
C VAL A 57 -5.54 -0.70 -1.24
N TYR A 58 -5.51 -1.37 -2.40
CA TYR A 58 -6.43 -1.10 -3.49
C TYR A 58 -7.89 -1.31 -3.07
N ASP A 59 -8.20 -2.42 -2.41
CA ASP A 59 -9.55 -2.79 -1.99
C ASP A 59 -10.09 -1.80 -0.94
N VAL A 60 -9.29 -1.38 0.04
CA VAL A 60 -9.68 -0.32 1.00
C VAL A 60 -9.99 1.00 0.29
N PHE A 61 -9.18 1.38 -0.70
CA PHE A 61 -9.39 2.64 -1.42
C PHE A 61 -10.60 2.58 -2.38
N CYS A 62 -10.91 1.41 -2.95
CA CYS A 62 -12.03 1.23 -3.88
C CYS A 62 -13.36 0.96 -3.18
N TYR A 63 -13.34 0.16 -2.11
CA TYR A 63 -14.54 -0.39 -1.47
C TYR A 63 -14.74 0.08 -0.03
N GLY A 64 -13.73 0.74 0.57
CA GLY A 64 -13.80 1.23 1.95
C GLY A 64 -13.53 0.16 3.03
N SER A 65 -13.33 -1.09 2.63
CA SER A 65 -12.98 -2.22 3.50
C SER A 65 -12.08 -3.22 2.77
N ASN A 66 -11.47 -4.12 3.54
CA ASN A 66 -10.73 -5.27 3.02
C ASN A 66 -11.19 -6.49 3.86
N ASP A 67 -12.29 -7.12 3.42
CA ASP A 67 -12.85 -8.36 3.98
C ASP A 67 -12.18 -9.59 3.35
#